data_AF-A0A559M9T6-F1
#
_entry.id   AF-A0A559M9T6-F1
#
_cell.length_a   1.000
_cell.length_b   1.000
_cell.length_c   1.000
_cell.angle_alpha   90.00
_cell.angle_beta   90.00
_cell.angle_gamma   90.00
#
_symmetry.space_group_name_H-M   'P 1'
#
loop_
_entity.id
_entity.type
_entity.pdbx_description
1 polymer ?
#
loop_
_entity_poly.entity_id
_entity_poly.type
_entity_poly.pdbx_seq_one_letter_code
_entity_poly.pdbx_strand_id
1 'polypeptide(L)'
;MAVLSAELARIQKSSNTMSKPFNSVLIVQKDFGAASGQTVEERHAYAAQAPRRKIMARARNYLLSAALKPEHSWVYWRDSDIMDSPKCILEDFIAHDRDVIVPNIWFHRYRGGKDIEGRFDYNSWVESDKALRLASTLDKDTVIVEGYKELNTGRTYMALMGDWRHNKDDEIELDGIGGVNIVVKADVHRSGINFPAYAFENQAETEGFAKMAKRAGYGVYGLPNYVVWHVDTEEKEGNMV
;
A
#
# COMPACT_ATOMS: atom_id res chain seq x y z
N MET A 1 12.20 -17.34 11.80
CA MET A 1 11.00 -18.18 12.04
C MET A 1 10.73 -18.48 13.51
N ALA A 2 11.73 -18.83 14.33
CA ALA A 2 11.52 -19.14 15.75
C ALA A 2 10.82 -18.00 16.54
N VAL A 3 11.28 -16.76 16.38
CA VAL A 3 10.68 -15.58 17.05
C VAL A 3 9.22 -15.38 16.64
N LEU A 4 8.91 -15.37 15.34
CA LEU A 4 7.53 -15.21 14.86
C LEU A 4 6.60 -16.33 15.36
N SER A 5 7.11 -17.56 15.45
CA SER A 5 6.34 -18.70 15.96
C SER A 5 6.07 -18.57 17.46
N ALA A 6 7.06 -18.07 18.23
CA ALA A 6 6.90 -17.81 19.66
C ALA A 6 5.91 -16.67 19.92
N GLU A 7 5.99 -15.58 19.16
CA GLU A 7 5.03 -14.47 19.25
C GLU A 7 3.62 -14.90 18.85
N LEU A 8 3.48 -15.72 17.79
CA LEU A 8 2.20 -16.31 17.41
C LEU A 8 1.61 -17.14 18.55
N ALA A 9 2.42 -18.03 19.15
CA ALA A 9 1.98 -18.82 20.30
C ALA A 9 1.60 -17.95 21.50
N ARG A 10 2.20 -16.77 21.67
CA ARG A 10 1.87 -15.81 22.72
C ARG A 10 0.51 -15.14 22.47
N ILE A 11 0.26 -14.62 21.27
CA ILE A 11 -0.99 -13.90 20.94
C ILE A 11 -2.21 -14.82 20.82
N GLN A 12 -1.99 -16.11 20.54
CA GLN A 12 -3.06 -17.13 20.46
C GLN A 12 -3.42 -17.73 21.82
N LYS A 13 -2.72 -17.37 22.92
CA LYS A 13 -3.07 -17.83 24.27
C LYS A 13 -4.30 -17.09 24.79
N SER A 14 -5.41 -17.81 24.90
CA SER A 14 -6.70 -17.32 25.37
C SER A 14 -6.72 -16.80 26.83
N SER A 15 -5.65 -16.95 27.60
CA SER A 15 -5.68 -16.75 29.05
C SER A 15 -5.23 -15.37 29.55
N ASN A 16 -4.58 -14.53 28.73
CA ASN A 16 -3.96 -13.29 29.22
C ASN A 16 -4.26 -12.01 28.41
N THR A 17 -5.09 -12.07 27.36
CA THR A 17 -5.48 -10.91 26.55
C THR A 17 -6.98 -10.90 26.31
N MET A 18 -7.63 -9.73 26.44
CA MET A 18 -9.07 -9.51 26.21
C MET A 18 -9.53 -9.78 24.76
N SER A 19 -8.63 -10.17 23.86
CA SER A 19 -8.94 -10.49 22.46
C SER A 19 -9.17 -12.00 22.27
N LYS A 20 -10.27 -12.35 21.61
CA LYS A 20 -10.47 -13.71 21.09
C LYS A 20 -9.31 -14.08 20.15
N PRO A 21 -8.85 -15.34 20.16
CA PRO A 21 -7.82 -15.80 19.22
C PRO A 21 -8.27 -15.63 17.77
N PHE A 22 -7.33 -15.42 16.84
CA PHE A 22 -7.64 -15.39 15.42
C PHE A 22 -8.10 -16.78 14.96
N ASN A 23 -9.09 -16.83 14.06
CA ASN A 23 -9.61 -18.09 13.50
C ASN A 23 -8.53 -18.97 12.87
N SER A 24 -7.57 -18.36 12.16
CA SER A 24 -6.41 -19.04 11.61
C SER A 24 -5.26 -18.08 11.41
N VAL A 25 -4.03 -18.55 11.59
CA VAL A 25 -2.81 -17.79 11.24
C VAL A 25 -1.90 -18.65 10.38
N LEU A 26 -1.37 -18.05 9.31
CA LEU A 26 -0.42 -18.64 8.40
C LEU A 26 0.83 -17.76 8.36
N ILE A 27 2.01 -18.35 8.57
CA ILE A 27 3.30 -17.69 8.38
C ILE A 27 3.97 -18.34 7.17
N VAL A 28 4.33 -17.53 6.18
CA VAL A 28 4.95 -17.98 4.94
C VAL A 28 6.36 -17.42 4.85
N GLN A 29 7.34 -18.28 4.58
CA GLN A 29 8.71 -17.87 4.27
C GLN A 29 9.04 -18.27 2.84
N LYS A 30 9.40 -17.28 2.01
CA LYS A 30 9.86 -17.51 0.65
C LYS A 30 10.92 -16.48 0.28
N ASP A 31 12.04 -16.96 -0.25
CA ASP A 31 13.07 -16.12 -0.83
C ASP A 31 12.78 -15.88 -2.33
N PHE A 32 12.81 -14.62 -2.74
CA PHE A 32 12.60 -14.17 -4.12
C PHE A 32 13.88 -13.67 -4.80
N GLY A 33 15.03 -13.81 -4.13
CA GLY A 33 16.34 -13.43 -4.66
C GLY A 33 16.55 -11.91 -4.70
N ALA A 34 16.10 -11.19 -3.67
CA ALA A 34 16.29 -9.76 -3.61
C ALA A 34 17.78 -9.42 -3.48
N ALA A 35 18.38 -8.87 -4.54
CA ALA A 35 19.69 -8.25 -4.46
C ALA A 35 19.56 -6.99 -3.59
N SER A 36 19.92 -7.10 -2.31
CA SER A 36 19.96 -5.94 -1.43
C SER A 36 21.14 -5.06 -1.85
N GLY A 37 20.86 -3.84 -2.31
CA GLY A 37 21.86 -2.78 -2.33
C GLY A 37 22.49 -2.65 -0.94
N GLN A 38 23.80 -2.41 -0.91
CA GLN A 38 24.59 -2.38 0.32
C GLN A 38 24.29 -1.14 1.16
N THR A 39 23.76 -0.08 0.55
CA THR A 39 23.41 1.20 1.19
C THR A 39 21.93 1.59 1.01
N VAL A 40 21.44 2.52 1.83
CA VAL A 40 20.08 3.08 1.71
C VAL A 40 19.99 3.88 0.40
N GLU A 41 21.01 4.64 0.05
CA GLU A 41 21.08 5.43 -1.18
C GLU A 41 20.93 4.56 -2.43
N GLU A 42 21.58 3.39 -2.48
CA GLU A 42 21.43 2.44 -3.59
C GLU A 42 20.03 1.83 -3.68
N ARG A 43 19.37 1.60 -2.53
CA ARG A 43 17.99 1.10 -2.49
C ARG A 43 17.00 2.16 -2.93
N HIS A 44 17.28 3.43 -2.66
CA HIS A 44 16.42 4.56 -2.98
C HIS A 44 16.70 5.17 -4.37
N ALA A 45 17.72 4.72 -5.12
CA ALA A 45 17.92 5.15 -6.50
C ALA A 45 16.71 4.78 -7.38
N TYR A 46 16.23 5.70 -8.22
CA TYR A 46 15.08 5.50 -9.10
C TYR A 46 15.18 4.20 -9.93
N ALA A 47 16.36 3.92 -10.48
CA ALA A 47 16.62 2.71 -11.25
C ALA A 47 16.46 1.40 -10.45
N ALA A 48 16.65 1.43 -9.13
CA ALA A 48 16.50 0.28 -8.25
C ALA A 48 15.04 0.04 -7.83
N GLN A 49 14.16 1.05 -7.93
CA GLN A 49 12.78 0.95 -7.46
C GLN A 49 11.93 -0.01 -8.30
N ALA A 50 12.07 0.01 -9.61
CA ALA A 50 11.29 -0.86 -10.49
C ALA A 50 11.56 -2.36 -10.24
N PRO A 51 12.82 -2.85 -10.18
CA PRO A 51 13.12 -4.22 -9.77
C PRO A 51 12.59 -4.56 -8.37
N ARG A 52 12.73 -3.65 -7.39
CA ARG A 52 12.25 -3.84 -6.02
C ARG A 52 10.73 -4.03 -5.97
N ARG A 53 9.95 -3.17 -6.64
CA ARG A 53 8.49 -3.29 -6.74
C ARG A 53 8.07 -4.61 -7.38
N LYS A 54 8.75 -5.04 -8.45
CA LYS A 54 8.48 -6.34 -9.09
C LYS A 54 8.72 -7.52 -8.15
N ILE A 55 9.76 -7.47 -7.31
CA ILE A 55 10.02 -8.50 -6.29
C ILE A 55 8.93 -8.46 -5.19
N MET A 56 8.55 -7.28 -4.71
CA MET A 56 7.48 -7.13 -3.72
C MET A 56 6.14 -7.66 -4.24
N ALA A 57 5.82 -7.39 -5.49
CA ALA A 57 4.64 -7.92 -6.17
C ALA A 57 4.62 -9.46 -6.19
N ARG A 58 5.77 -10.11 -6.44
CA ARG A 58 5.89 -11.58 -6.35
C ARG A 58 5.63 -12.08 -4.94
N ALA A 59 6.14 -11.39 -3.92
CA ALA A 59 5.91 -11.74 -2.53
C ALA A 59 4.43 -11.59 -2.14
N ARG A 60 3.79 -10.46 -2.48
CA ARG A 60 2.35 -10.24 -2.25
C ARG A 60 1.50 -11.29 -2.97
N ASN A 61 1.76 -11.57 -4.24
CA ASN A 61 1.02 -12.59 -4.99
C ASN A 61 1.20 -14.01 -4.42
N TYR A 62 2.41 -14.35 -3.96
CA TYR A 62 2.65 -15.64 -3.33
C TYR A 62 1.84 -15.76 -2.03
N LEU A 63 1.87 -14.73 -1.18
CA LEU A 63 1.06 -14.69 0.05
C LEU A 63 -0.43 -14.77 -0.25
N LEU A 64 -0.92 -13.99 -1.23
CA LEU A 64 -2.32 -14.03 -1.67
C LEU A 64 -2.74 -15.44 -2.09
N SER A 65 -1.95 -16.09 -2.95
CA SER A 65 -2.24 -17.44 -3.43
C SER A 65 -2.21 -18.51 -2.33
N ALA A 66 -1.37 -18.32 -1.30
CA ALA A 66 -1.26 -19.24 -0.18
C ALA A 66 -2.35 -19.04 0.89
N ALA A 67 -2.86 -17.81 1.03
CA ALA A 67 -3.74 -17.42 2.14
C ALA A 67 -5.22 -17.25 1.74
N LEU A 68 -5.54 -16.89 0.49
CA LEU A 68 -6.90 -16.63 0.06
C LEU A 68 -7.74 -17.92 0.02
N LYS A 69 -8.92 -17.89 0.62
CA LYS A 69 -9.86 -19.03 0.65
C LYS A 69 -11.23 -18.64 0.07
N PRO A 70 -12.05 -19.63 -0.35
CA PRO A 70 -13.40 -19.36 -0.87
C PRO A 70 -14.31 -18.61 0.11
N GLU A 71 -14.17 -18.85 1.40
CA GLU A 71 -14.99 -18.24 2.46
C GLU A 71 -14.63 -16.79 2.81
N HIS A 72 -13.50 -16.26 2.30
CA HIS A 72 -13.10 -14.88 2.61
C HIS A 72 -13.99 -13.89 1.83
N SER A 73 -14.55 -12.90 2.52
CA SER A 73 -15.30 -11.79 1.90
C SER A 73 -14.41 -10.59 1.59
N TRP A 74 -13.37 -10.36 2.39
CA TRP A 74 -12.47 -9.22 2.29
C TRP A 74 -11.02 -9.69 2.47
N VAL A 75 -10.09 -8.97 1.83
CA VAL A 75 -8.65 -9.11 2.01
C VAL A 75 -8.11 -7.77 2.49
N TYR A 76 -7.40 -7.79 3.61
CA TYR A 76 -6.77 -6.61 4.20
C TYR A 76 -5.26 -6.72 4.10
N TRP A 77 -4.66 -5.87 3.28
CA TRP A 77 -3.22 -5.70 3.16
C TRP A 77 -2.76 -4.64 4.16
N ARG A 78 -1.82 -5.01 5.02
CA ARG A 78 -1.29 -4.14 6.07
C ARG A 78 0.22 -4.35 6.19
N ASP A 79 1.00 -3.28 6.02
CA ASP A 79 2.43 -3.33 6.27
C ASP A 79 2.74 -3.38 7.78
N SER A 80 3.90 -3.94 8.15
CA SER A 80 4.26 -4.26 9.54
C SER A 80 4.74 -3.06 10.38
N ASP A 81 4.92 -1.92 9.75
CA ASP A 81 5.50 -0.67 10.23
C ASP A 81 4.45 0.46 10.41
N ILE A 82 3.17 0.08 10.42
CA ILE A 82 2.08 0.93 10.92
C ILE A 82 2.16 1.04 12.44
N MET A 83 2.24 2.27 12.94
CA MET A 83 2.31 2.63 14.35
C MET A 83 0.93 2.78 14.98
N ASP A 84 -0.01 3.43 14.27
CA ASP A 84 -1.36 3.64 14.77
C ASP A 84 -2.40 3.67 13.65
N SER A 85 -3.62 3.27 13.98
CA SER A 85 -4.77 3.21 13.07
C SER A 85 -6.06 3.20 13.90
N PRO A 86 -7.18 3.76 13.39
CA PRO A 86 -8.44 3.70 14.13
C PRO A 86 -8.86 2.25 14.45
N LYS A 87 -9.46 2.05 15.63
CA LYS A 87 -9.77 0.72 16.16
C LYS A 87 -10.77 -0.07 15.31
N CYS A 88 -11.63 0.64 14.59
CA CYS A 88 -12.70 0.09 13.76
C CYS A 88 -12.37 0.15 12.26
N ILE A 89 -11.08 0.15 11.90
CA ILE A 89 -10.64 0.36 10.51
C ILE A 89 -11.28 -0.60 9.51
N LEU A 90 -11.50 -1.86 9.89
CA LEU A 90 -12.14 -2.82 9.00
C LEU A 90 -13.63 -2.52 8.87
N GLU A 91 -14.32 -2.24 9.98
CA GLU A 91 -15.74 -1.91 9.99
C GLU A 91 -16.02 -0.62 9.20
N ASP A 92 -15.19 0.41 9.39
CA ASP A 92 -15.26 1.66 8.65
C ASP A 92 -15.13 1.41 7.15
N PHE A 93 -14.11 0.67 6.72
CA PHE A 93 -13.84 0.44 5.30
C PHE A 93 -14.90 -0.45 4.64
N ILE A 94 -15.37 -1.47 5.35
CA ILE A 94 -16.44 -2.36 4.88
C ILE A 94 -17.75 -1.58 4.69
N ALA A 95 -18.02 -0.58 5.53
CA ALA A 95 -19.24 0.23 5.44
C ALA A 95 -19.33 1.07 4.14
N HIS A 96 -18.19 1.41 3.53
CA HIS A 96 -18.15 2.10 2.24
C HIS A 96 -18.52 1.21 1.04
N ASP A 97 -18.52 -0.12 1.22
CA ASP A 97 -18.89 -1.10 0.20
C ASP A 97 -18.14 -0.94 -1.16
N ARG A 98 -16.88 -0.52 -1.10
CA ARG A 98 -16.02 -0.35 -2.29
C ARG A 98 -15.23 -1.62 -2.64
N ASP A 99 -14.91 -1.80 -3.92
CA ASP A 99 -14.13 -2.95 -4.38
C ASP A 99 -12.68 -2.90 -3.86
N VAL A 100 -12.08 -1.72 -3.91
CA VAL A 100 -10.76 -1.40 -3.37
C VAL A 100 -10.81 -0.05 -2.67
N ILE A 101 -10.34 0.02 -1.42
CA ILE A 101 -10.30 1.25 -0.64
C ILE A 101 -9.02 1.36 0.20
N VAL A 102 -8.45 2.56 0.25
CA VAL A 102 -7.21 2.87 1.00
C VAL A 102 -7.39 4.12 1.87
N PRO A 103 -6.73 4.20 3.05
CA PRO A 103 -6.63 5.44 3.81
C PRO A 103 -5.51 6.33 3.27
N ASN A 104 -5.42 7.53 3.82
CA ASN A 104 -4.25 8.36 3.73
C ASN A 104 -3.16 7.91 4.74
N ILE A 105 -1.89 7.95 4.36
CA ILE A 105 -0.79 7.42 5.18
C ILE A 105 0.18 8.53 5.56
N TRP A 106 0.20 8.86 6.84
CA TRP A 106 0.99 9.96 7.42
C TRP A 106 1.94 9.43 8.49
N PHE A 107 2.80 10.28 9.03
CA PHE A 107 3.69 9.94 10.16
C PHE A 107 3.79 11.10 11.15
N HIS A 108 4.18 10.77 12.38
CA HIS A 108 4.52 11.75 13.42
C HIS A 108 6.04 11.91 13.53
N ARG A 109 6.53 13.16 13.50
CA ARG A 109 7.94 13.50 13.68
C ARG A 109 8.11 14.49 14.82
N TYR A 110 8.67 14.01 15.93
CA TYR A 110 8.91 14.84 17.11
C TYR A 110 10.22 15.62 17.01
N ARG A 111 10.16 16.95 16.86
CA ARG A 111 11.33 17.85 16.86
C ARG A 111 11.16 18.97 17.88
N GLY A 112 12.12 19.10 18.80
CA GLY A 112 12.09 20.16 19.82
C GLY A 112 10.85 20.13 20.72
N GLY A 113 10.32 18.94 21.00
CA GLY A 113 9.11 18.75 21.81
C GLY A 113 7.78 19.04 21.08
N LYS A 114 7.83 19.30 19.76
CA LYS A 114 6.63 19.49 18.92
C LYS A 114 6.42 18.28 18.02
N ASP A 115 5.17 17.89 17.89
CA ASP A 115 4.72 16.91 16.90
C ASP A 115 4.57 17.59 15.53
N ILE A 116 5.13 16.98 14.50
CA ILE A 116 5.04 17.42 13.12
C ILE A 116 4.44 16.27 12.31
N GLU A 117 3.22 16.47 11.81
CA GLU A 117 2.54 15.53 10.92
C GLU A 117 3.14 15.61 9.51
N GLY A 118 3.69 14.50 9.03
CA GLY A 118 4.27 14.37 7.70
C GLY A 118 3.49 13.42 6.80
N ARG A 119 3.71 13.52 5.48
CA ARG A 119 3.04 12.69 4.47
C ARG A 119 3.98 11.56 4.07
N PHE A 120 3.47 10.33 4.05
CA PHE A 120 4.28 9.15 3.79
C PHE A 120 4.04 8.59 2.39
N ASP A 121 2.82 8.14 2.10
CA ASP A 121 2.56 7.34 0.89
C ASP A 121 2.03 8.17 -0.28
N TYR A 122 2.90 8.44 -1.24
CA TYR A 122 2.56 9.15 -2.48
C TYR A 122 2.13 8.23 -3.63
N ASN A 123 1.97 6.93 -3.39
CA ASN A 123 1.54 5.98 -4.42
C ASN A 123 0.02 5.96 -4.61
N SER A 124 -0.72 6.68 -3.78
CA SER A 124 -2.16 6.89 -3.91
C SER A 124 -2.44 8.20 -4.65
N TRP A 125 -2.88 8.10 -5.90
CA TRP A 125 -3.00 9.26 -6.78
C TRP A 125 -4.14 9.14 -7.80
N VAL A 126 -4.60 10.31 -8.25
CA VAL A 126 -5.47 10.49 -9.41
C VAL A 126 -4.60 10.76 -10.64
N GLU A 127 -4.92 10.11 -11.75
CA GLU A 127 -4.16 10.20 -12.99
C GLU A 127 -4.16 11.62 -13.55
N SER A 128 -3.16 11.94 -14.39
CA SER A 128 -3.12 13.19 -15.13
C SER A 128 -2.88 12.97 -16.62
N ASP A 129 -3.37 13.90 -17.45
CA ASP A 129 -3.07 13.90 -18.89
C ASP A 129 -1.55 13.99 -19.18
N LYS A 130 -0.80 14.65 -18.28
CA LYS A 130 0.64 14.78 -18.40
C LYS A 130 1.33 13.43 -18.20
N ALA A 131 0.92 12.68 -17.19
CA ALA A 131 1.43 11.34 -16.92
C ALA A 131 1.07 10.36 -18.04
N LEU A 132 -0.15 10.42 -18.58
CA LEU A 132 -0.55 9.60 -19.71
C LEU A 132 0.29 9.89 -20.97
N ARG A 133 0.54 11.17 -21.27
CA ARG A 133 1.45 11.56 -22.37
C ARG A 133 2.87 11.07 -22.12
N LEU A 134 3.40 11.24 -20.91
CA LEU A 134 4.71 10.74 -20.54
C LEU A 134 4.80 9.22 -20.74
N ALA A 135 3.87 8.44 -20.18
CA ALA A 135 3.81 6.99 -20.33
C ALA A 135 3.74 6.55 -21.81
N SER A 136 3.07 7.31 -22.67
CA SER A 136 3.01 7.00 -24.12
C SER A 136 4.37 7.12 -24.83
N THR A 137 5.32 7.85 -24.25
CA THR A 137 6.68 8.04 -24.80
C THR A 137 7.71 7.03 -24.26
N LEU A 138 7.36 6.30 -23.20
CA LEU A 138 8.24 5.33 -22.55
C LEU A 138 8.10 3.93 -23.18
N ASP A 139 9.15 3.12 -23.07
CA ASP A 139 9.07 1.70 -23.40
C ASP A 139 8.01 1.03 -22.52
N LYS A 140 7.31 0.03 -23.08
CA LYS A 140 6.22 -0.66 -22.37
C LYS A 140 6.68 -1.40 -21.12
N ASP A 141 7.96 -1.76 -21.05
CA ASP A 141 8.57 -2.42 -19.90
C ASP A 141 9.07 -1.45 -18.81
N THR A 142 9.08 -0.14 -19.09
CA THR A 142 9.46 0.89 -18.13
C THR A 142 8.37 1.04 -17.07
N VAL A 143 8.78 1.00 -15.79
CA VAL A 143 7.89 1.28 -14.66
C VAL A 143 8.15 2.72 -14.20
N ILE A 144 7.08 3.50 -14.13
CA ILE A 144 7.04 4.82 -13.50
C ILE A 144 6.90 4.58 -12.00
N VAL A 145 7.70 5.29 -11.20
CA VAL A 145 7.64 5.21 -9.74
C VAL A 145 7.42 6.61 -9.19
N GLU A 146 6.33 6.79 -8.44
CA GLU A 146 6.00 8.07 -7.81
C GLU A 146 6.89 8.39 -6.59
N GLY A 147 6.97 9.67 -6.25
CA GLY A 147 7.78 10.17 -5.14
C GLY A 147 9.25 10.49 -5.51
N TYR A 148 9.55 10.53 -6.81
CA TYR A 148 10.90 10.72 -7.34
C TYR A 148 10.96 11.89 -8.34
N LYS A 149 12.05 12.67 -8.30
CA LYS A 149 12.21 13.90 -9.10
C LYS A 149 12.45 13.63 -10.59
N GLU A 150 12.84 12.41 -10.92
CA GLU A 150 13.22 11.96 -12.24
C GLU A 150 12.07 12.08 -13.25
N LEU A 151 10.83 11.80 -12.83
CA LEU A 151 9.65 11.88 -13.67
C LEU A 151 8.60 12.80 -13.07
N ASN A 152 8.33 13.92 -13.74
CA ASN A 152 7.24 14.81 -13.37
C ASN A 152 5.93 14.35 -14.02
N THR A 153 5.17 13.52 -13.30
CA THR A 153 3.91 12.95 -13.76
C THR A 153 2.76 13.95 -13.68
N GLY A 154 2.82 14.95 -12.80
CA GLY A 154 1.73 15.90 -12.59
C GLY A 154 0.45 15.25 -12.06
N ARG A 155 0.56 14.05 -11.47
CA ARG A 155 -0.53 13.36 -10.80
C ARG A 155 -0.93 14.11 -9.54
N THR A 156 -2.18 13.95 -9.14
CA THR A 156 -2.67 14.52 -7.88
C THR A 156 -2.54 13.47 -6.79
N TYR A 157 -1.74 13.75 -5.76
CA TYR A 157 -1.44 12.80 -4.70
C TYR A 157 -2.41 12.96 -3.53
N MET A 158 -3.08 11.88 -3.13
CA MET A 158 -4.01 11.87 -2.00
C MET A 158 -3.33 12.27 -0.68
N ALA A 159 -2.04 11.96 -0.55
CA ALA A 159 -1.19 12.40 0.55
C ALA A 159 -1.31 13.91 0.86
N LEU A 160 -1.56 14.73 -0.16
CA LEU A 160 -1.62 16.19 -0.06
C LEU A 160 -3.05 16.76 0.05
N MET A 161 -4.09 15.92 0.01
CA MET A 161 -5.48 16.38 -0.17
C MET A 161 -6.28 16.53 1.14
N GLY A 162 -5.99 15.70 2.16
CA GLY A 162 -6.87 15.58 3.32
C GLY A 162 -6.38 16.23 4.62
N ASP A 163 -7.28 16.29 5.58
CA ASP A 163 -7.04 16.62 7.00
C ASP A 163 -7.87 15.65 7.85
N TRP A 164 -7.23 14.94 8.79
CA TRP A 164 -7.90 13.96 9.65
C TRP A 164 -8.97 14.55 10.57
N ARG A 165 -9.03 15.88 10.67
CA ARG A 165 -10.04 16.63 11.43
C ARG A 165 -11.35 16.83 10.64
N HIS A 166 -11.34 16.57 9.33
CA HIS A 166 -12.52 16.68 8.48
C HIS A 166 -13.31 15.37 8.44
N ASN A 167 -14.34 15.31 7.60
CA ASN A 167 -15.18 14.14 7.45
C ASN A 167 -14.34 12.94 6.97
N LYS A 168 -14.21 11.92 7.83
CA LYS A 168 -13.44 10.70 7.54
C LYS A 168 -14.04 9.88 6.39
N ASP A 169 -15.33 10.06 6.11
CA ASP A 169 -16.08 9.28 5.14
C ASP A 169 -16.08 9.93 3.73
N ASP A 170 -15.38 11.06 3.55
CA ASP A 170 -15.19 11.64 2.22
C ASP A 170 -14.37 10.69 1.36
N GLU A 171 -14.85 10.42 0.14
CA GLU A 171 -14.22 9.51 -0.80
C GLU A 171 -13.73 10.25 -2.04
N ILE A 172 -12.61 9.78 -2.60
CA ILE A 172 -12.16 10.15 -3.94
C ILE A 172 -11.90 8.88 -4.75
N GLU A 173 -12.13 8.96 -6.06
CA GLU A 173 -11.70 7.92 -6.97
C GLU A 173 -10.19 8.05 -7.23
N LEU A 174 -9.48 6.92 -7.26
CA LEU A 174 -8.04 6.86 -7.49
C LEU A 174 -7.73 6.07 -8.76
N ASP A 175 -6.52 6.26 -9.30
CA ASP A 175 -5.99 5.52 -10.45
C ASP A 175 -4.72 4.72 -10.11
N GLY A 176 -4.06 5.07 -9.01
CA GLY A 176 -3.00 4.32 -8.36
C GLY A 176 -3.22 4.30 -6.85
N ILE A 177 -2.77 3.24 -6.19
CA ILE A 177 -2.79 3.11 -4.73
C ILE A 177 -1.45 2.63 -4.21
N GLY A 178 -1.12 3.01 -2.98
CA GLY A 178 0.00 2.46 -2.24
C GLY A 178 -0.30 1.16 -1.50
N GLY A 179 0.76 0.52 -1.02
CA GLY A 179 0.74 -0.83 -0.43
C GLY A 179 0.57 -0.91 1.07
N VAL A 180 0.61 0.23 1.78
CA VAL A 180 0.71 0.28 3.24
C VAL A 180 -0.55 -0.25 3.92
N ASN A 181 -1.71 0.13 3.40
CA ASN A 181 -3.00 -0.21 3.97
C ASN A 181 -4.07 -0.27 2.87
N ILE A 182 -4.59 -1.47 2.58
CA ILE A 182 -5.58 -1.67 1.51
C ILE A 182 -6.64 -2.67 1.98
N VAL A 183 -7.92 -2.31 1.87
CA VAL A 183 -9.02 -3.28 1.96
C VAL A 183 -9.58 -3.53 0.56
N VAL A 184 -9.70 -4.81 0.22
CA VAL A 184 -10.13 -5.28 -1.10
C VAL A 184 -11.24 -6.31 -0.92
N LYS A 185 -12.34 -6.20 -1.67
CA LYS A 185 -13.32 -7.29 -1.76
C LYS A 185 -12.63 -8.53 -2.30
N ALA A 186 -12.75 -9.67 -1.63
CA ALA A 186 -12.00 -10.87 -1.98
C ALA A 186 -12.29 -11.36 -3.41
N ASP A 187 -13.47 -11.06 -3.96
CA ASP A 187 -13.84 -11.39 -5.34
C ASP A 187 -12.99 -10.68 -6.39
N VAL A 188 -12.48 -9.48 -6.10
CA VAL A 188 -11.52 -8.76 -6.98
C VAL A 188 -10.27 -9.61 -7.20
N HIS A 189 -9.74 -10.20 -6.12
CA HIS A 189 -8.59 -11.10 -6.23
C HIS A 189 -8.97 -12.44 -6.87
N ARG A 190 -10.15 -13.01 -6.53
CA ARG A 190 -10.61 -14.27 -7.15
C ARG A 190 -10.88 -14.14 -8.65
N SER A 191 -11.20 -12.95 -9.16
CA SER A 191 -11.33 -12.69 -10.59
C SER A 191 -9.98 -12.52 -11.31
N GLY A 192 -8.86 -12.70 -10.60
CA GLY A 192 -7.52 -12.68 -11.18
C GLY A 192 -6.77 -11.36 -11.02
N ILE A 193 -7.36 -10.33 -10.41
CA ILE A 193 -6.70 -9.05 -10.19
C ILE A 193 -5.68 -9.20 -9.06
N ASN A 194 -4.41 -9.02 -9.39
CA ASN A 194 -3.30 -9.23 -8.48
C ASN A 194 -2.25 -8.11 -8.64
N PHE A 195 -1.12 -8.22 -7.95
CA PHE A 195 -0.04 -7.25 -8.04
C PHE A 195 0.87 -7.60 -9.22
N PRO A 196 0.86 -6.87 -10.35
CA PRO A 196 1.70 -7.23 -11.49
C PRO A 196 3.20 -7.14 -11.13
N ALA A 197 3.89 -8.28 -11.24
CA ALA A 197 5.34 -8.39 -11.10
C ALA A 197 6.09 -8.04 -12.41
N TYR A 198 5.40 -7.35 -13.31
CA TYR A 198 5.84 -6.89 -14.62
C TYR A 198 5.25 -5.49 -14.84
N ALA A 199 5.68 -4.80 -15.90
CA ALA A 199 5.09 -3.49 -16.21
C ALA A 199 3.68 -3.68 -16.78
N PHE A 200 2.68 -3.10 -16.12
CA PHE A 200 1.30 -3.03 -16.56
C PHE A 200 0.91 -1.56 -16.67
N GLU A 201 0.73 -1.07 -17.91
CA GLU A 201 0.53 0.35 -18.19
C GLU A 201 1.59 1.26 -17.55
N ASN A 202 2.85 0.83 -17.67
CA ASN A 202 4.01 1.49 -17.06
C ASN A 202 3.94 1.59 -15.53
N GLN A 203 3.10 0.78 -14.86
CA GLN A 203 3.07 0.62 -13.41
C GLN A 203 3.46 -0.81 -13.02
N ALA A 204 3.72 -1.04 -11.75
CA ALA A 204 3.92 -2.38 -11.20
C ALA A 204 3.33 -2.45 -9.79
N GLU A 205 3.27 -3.64 -9.21
CA GLU A 205 2.90 -3.83 -7.81
C GLU A 205 1.54 -3.20 -7.45
N THR A 206 1.41 -2.30 -6.48
CA THR A 206 0.09 -1.79 -6.02
C THR A 206 -0.53 -0.79 -7.00
N GLU A 207 0.27 0.05 -7.63
CA GLU A 207 -0.19 0.97 -8.68
C GLU A 207 -0.66 0.21 -9.92
N GLY A 208 0.08 -0.85 -10.28
CA GLY A 208 -0.33 -1.75 -11.36
C GLY A 208 -1.59 -2.55 -11.00
N PHE A 209 -1.77 -2.94 -9.73
CA PHE A 209 -2.99 -3.58 -9.23
C PHE A 209 -4.19 -2.64 -9.38
N ALA A 210 -4.08 -1.37 -9.00
CA ALA A 210 -5.15 -0.38 -9.17
C ALA A 210 -5.54 -0.22 -10.64
N LYS A 211 -4.56 -0.06 -11.54
CA LYS A 211 -4.81 -0.01 -12.98
C LYS A 211 -5.51 -1.27 -13.49
N MET A 212 -5.05 -2.44 -13.08
CA MET A 212 -5.65 -3.72 -13.47
C MET A 212 -7.10 -3.84 -12.97
N ALA A 213 -7.37 -3.43 -11.73
CA ALA A 213 -8.71 -3.39 -11.16
C ALA A 213 -9.65 -2.50 -11.98
N LYS A 214 -9.23 -1.26 -12.29
CA LYS A 214 -10.02 -0.33 -13.12
C LYS A 214 -10.26 -0.87 -14.53
N ARG A 215 -9.27 -1.53 -15.15
CA ARG A 215 -9.44 -2.16 -16.47
C ARG A 215 -10.42 -3.32 -16.46
N ALA A 216 -10.57 -4.00 -15.33
CA ALA A 216 -11.57 -5.04 -15.14
C ALA A 216 -12.96 -4.50 -14.73
N GLY A 217 -13.13 -3.18 -14.61
CA GLY A 217 -14.40 -2.54 -14.26
C GLY A 217 -14.66 -2.39 -12.77
N TYR A 218 -13.67 -2.65 -11.91
CA TYR A 218 -13.77 -2.40 -10.47
C TYR A 218 -13.47 -0.94 -10.12
N GLY A 219 -14.10 -0.45 -9.06
CA GLY A 219 -13.82 0.87 -8.52
C GLY A 219 -12.62 0.86 -7.56
N VAL A 220 -11.81 1.92 -7.61
CA VAL A 220 -10.64 2.11 -6.73
C VAL A 220 -10.78 3.45 -6.04
N TYR A 221 -10.83 3.44 -4.71
CA TYR A 221 -11.18 4.61 -3.92
C TYR A 221 -10.16 4.88 -2.82
N GLY A 222 -10.09 6.14 -2.40
CA GLY A 222 -9.29 6.58 -1.27
C GLY A 222 -10.09 7.47 -0.32
N LEU A 223 -9.72 7.43 0.95
CA LEU A 223 -10.28 8.27 2.00
C LEU A 223 -9.23 9.34 2.41
N PRO A 224 -9.23 10.55 1.82
CA PRO A 224 -8.19 11.55 2.05
C PRO A 224 -8.08 11.98 3.51
N ASN A 225 -9.20 12.02 4.24
CA ASN A 225 -9.25 12.45 5.64
C ASN A 225 -9.15 11.27 6.63
N TYR A 226 -9.14 10.01 6.16
CA TYR A 226 -8.96 8.86 7.03
C TYR A 226 -7.48 8.52 7.12
N VAL A 227 -6.83 8.86 8.24
CA VAL A 227 -5.37 8.73 8.37
C VAL A 227 -4.96 7.48 9.15
N VAL A 228 -3.98 6.76 8.59
CA VAL A 228 -3.22 5.70 9.26
C VAL A 228 -1.78 6.20 9.44
N TRP A 229 -1.23 5.97 10.63
CA TRP A 229 0.08 6.49 11.04
C TRP A 229 1.17 5.44 10.87
N HIS A 230 2.12 5.72 9.98
CA HIS A 230 3.32 4.93 9.72
C HIS A 230 4.48 5.39 10.60
N VAL A 231 5.47 4.52 10.83
CA VAL A 231 6.73 4.92 11.47
C VAL A 231 7.43 5.99 10.63
N ASP A 232 7.99 7.02 11.27
CA ASP A 232 8.82 7.99 10.57
C ASP A 232 10.12 7.33 10.11
N THR A 233 10.38 7.33 8.80
CA THR A 233 11.61 6.78 8.20
C THR A 233 12.73 7.81 8.10
N GLU A 234 12.55 8.99 8.69
CA GLU A 234 13.47 10.13 8.64
C GLU A 234 13.79 10.60 7.21
N GLU A 235 12.89 10.34 6.27
CA GLU A 235 13.09 10.81 4.89
C GLU A 235 13.26 12.34 4.86
N LYS A 236 14.25 12.77 4.09
CA LYS A 236 14.65 14.17 3.95
C LYS A 236 13.51 14.96 3.30
N GLU A 237 13.33 16.19 3.75
CA GLU A 237 12.40 17.13 3.13
C GLU A 237 12.75 17.33 1.65
N GLY A 238 11.73 17.36 0.78
CA GLY A 238 11.89 17.69 -0.64
C GLY A 238 11.77 16.52 -1.63
N ASN A 239 11.25 15.35 -1.25
CA ASN A 239 10.91 14.31 -2.23
C ASN A 239 9.71 14.69 -3.13
N MET A 240 8.92 15.70 -2.75
CA MET A 240 7.72 16.15 -3.49
C MET A 240 7.46 17.66 -3.45
N VAL A 241 8.49 18.47 -3.16
CA VAL A 241 8.46 19.95 -3.33
C VAL A 241 9.71 20.40 -4.05
#